data_AF-A0A699YBF6-F1
#
_entry.id   AF-A0A699YBF6-F1
#
_cell.length_a   1.000
_cell.length_b   1.000
_cell.length_c   1.000
_cell.angle_alpha   90.00
_cell.angle_beta   90.00
_cell.angle_gamma   90.00
#
_symmetry.space_group_name_H-M   'P 1'
#
loop_
_entity.id
_entity.type
_entity.pdbx_description
1 polymer ?
#
loop_
_entity_poly.entity_id
_entity_poly.type
_entity_poly.pdbx_seq_one_letter_code
_entity_poly.pdbx_strand_id
1 'polypeptide(L)'
;MELVIDGKALNHVLPDPGLRRSLALLCSRGVAWCSRVMKSYTRGRQLLKAPIMLSIGDGANDVAMLQAADVGVGLMGREGRQAANSADYVLPNFRHLIPLLFVHGSLCRHRLARLASYSFYKNVAFWAVLFAFQPFCGWSGQAIVDDISAAVYNVVFTALPILMFALLDRHAPDADLLATPRLYQARGAALASSEFWMSGVLLGLAH
;
A
#
# COMPACT_ATOMS: atom_id res chain seq x y z
N MET A 1 -2.33 -4.25 28.18
CA MET A 1 -3.46 -5.16 28.47
C MET A 1 -3.39 -6.30 27.47
N GLU A 2 -3.34 -7.53 27.95
CA GLU A 2 -3.27 -8.73 27.12
C GLU A 2 -4.65 -9.39 27.11
N LEU A 3 -5.16 -9.71 25.92
CA LEU A 3 -6.48 -10.31 25.75
C LEU A 3 -6.31 -11.70 25.15
N VAL A 4 -6.61 -12.72 25.94
CA VAL A 4 -6.57 -14.13 25.51
C VAL A 4 -8.00 -14.62 25.31
N ILE A 5 -8.30 -15.07 24.09
CA ILE A 5 -9.63 -15.58 23.74
C ILE A 5 -9.51 -16.98 23.14
N ASP A 6 -10.27 -17.92 23.69
CA ASP A 6 -10.39 -19.27 23.15
C ASP A 6 -11.22 -19.28 21.84
N GLY A 7 -10.89 -20.17 20.92
CA GLY A 7 -11.55 -20.26 19.61
C GLY A 7 -13.05 -20.54 19.70
N LYS A 8 -13.50 -21.25 20.74
CA LYS A 8 -14.94 -21.48 21.00
C LYS A 8 -15.67 -20.20 21.37
N ALA A 9 -15.08 -19.40 22.28
CA ALA A 9 -15.61 -18.10 22.66
C ALA A 9 -15.61 -17.13 21.47
N LEU A 10 -14.55 -17.18 20.66
CA LEU A 10 -14.43 -16.36 19.46
C LEU A 10 -15.57 -16.64 18.47
N ASN A 11 -15.93 -17.90 18.23
CA ASN A 11 -17.05 -18.27 17.34
C ASN A 11 -18.42 -17.81 17.84
N HIS A 12 -18.57 -17.48 19.12
CA HIS A 12 -19.82 -16.96 19.69
C HIS A 12 -19.88 -15.43 19.72
N VAL A 13 -18.71 -14.77 19.80
CA VAL A 13 -18.56 -13.32 19.72
C VAL A 13 -18.64 -12.83 18.27
N LEU A 14 -18.19 -13.67 17.33
CA LEU A 14 -18.14 -13.33 15.91
C LEU A 14 -19.46 -13.30 15.16
N PRO A 15 -20.63 -13.78 15.59
CA PRO A 15 -21.87 -13.54 14.86
C PRO A 15 -22.50 -12.18 15.22
N ASP A 16 -22.31 -11.72 16.46
CA ASP A 16 -22.97 -10.52 16.98
C ASP A 16 -22.19 -9.23 16.66
N PRO A 17 -22.77 -8.27 15.92
CA PRO A 17 -22.11 -7.01 15.56
C PRO A 17 -21.78 -6.12 16.77
N GLY A 18 -22.52 -6.18 17.87
CA GLY A 18 -22.26 -5.38 19.07
C GLY A 18 -20.99 -5.83 19.79
N LEU A 19 -20.92 -7.14 20.06
CA LEU A 19 -19.76 -7.80 20.68
C LEU A 19 -18.51 -7.71 19.80
N ARG A 20 -18.65 -7.84 18.47
CA ARG A 20 -17.53 -7.62 17.52
C ARG A 20 -16.90 -6.23 17.66
N ARG A 21 -17.71 -5.17 17.78
CA ARG A 21 -17.21 -3.80 17.92
C ARG A 21 -16.48 -3.62 19.24
N SER A 22 -17.04 -4.12 20.34
CA SER A 22 -16.39 -4.09 21.65
C SER A 22 -15.07 -4.85 21.65
N LEU A 23 -15.03 -6.03 21.00
CA LEU A 23 -13.80 -6.79 20.84
C LEU A 23 -12.76 -6.03 20.01
N ALA A 24 -13.15 -5.42 18.89
CA ALA A 24 -12.25 -4.62 18.07
C ALA A 24 -11.66 -3.42 18.85
N LEU A 25 -12.46 -2.81 19.73
CA LEU A 25 -12.06 -1.67 20.55
C LEU A 25 -11.13 -2.08 21.71
N LEU A 26 -11.26 -3.31 22.21
CA LEU A 26 -10.31 -3.89 23.16
C LEU A 26 -8.99 -4.27 22.47
N CYS A 27 -9.07 -4.88 21.29
CA CYS A 27 -7.89 -5.26 20.50
C CYS A 27 -7.11 -4.05 19.96
N SER A 28 -7.76 -2.90 19.73
CA SER A 28 -7.05 -1.69 19.28
C SER A 28 -6.11 -1.10 20.33
N ARG A 29 -6.21 -1.55 21.60
CA ARG A 29 -5.45 -1.03 22.74
C ARG A 29 -4.40 -2.01 23.28
N GLY A 30 -4.19 -3.16 22.63
CA GLY A 30 -3.28 -4.19 23.13
C GLY A 30 -2.98 -5.31 22.14
N VAL A 31 -2.22 -6.29 22.59
CA VAL A 31 -1.92 -7.52 21.84
C VAL A 31 -2.99 -8.55 22.19
N ALA A 32 -3.63 -9.12 21.17
CA ALA A 32 -4.62 -10.18 21.34
C ALA A 32 -4.01 -11.51 20.90
N TRP A 33 -4.10 -12.52 21.76
CA TRP A 33 -3.61 -13.87 21.47
C TRP A 33 -4.81 -14.80 21.34
N CYS A 34 -4.93 -15.46 20.18
CA CYS A 34 -5.97 -16.44 19.94
C CYS A 34 -5.34 -17.81 19.65
N SER A 35 -5.62 -18.80 20.49
CA SER A 35 -4.94 -20.09 20.51
C SER A 35 -5.46 -21.09 19.46
N ARG A 36 -6.51 -20.75 18.72
CA ARG A 36 -7.03 -21.62 17.66
C ARG A 36 -7.94 -20.89 16.69
N VAL A 37 -7.59 -20.98 15.41
CA VAL A 37 -8.43 -20.70 14.24
C VAL A 37 -8.70 -19.21 13.98
N MET A 38 -7.77 -18.58 13.27
CA MET A 38 -7.97 -17.27 12.63
C MET A 38 -8.83 -17.36 11.35
N LYS A 39 -9.64 -18.40 11.16
CA LYS A 39 -10.56 -18.54 10.01
C LYS A 39 -11.77 -17.61 10.11
N SER A 40 -12.09 -17.11 11.30
CA SER A 40 -13.33 -16.35 11.54
C SER A 40 -13.12 -14.82 11.56
N TYR A 41 -11.97 -14.30 12.00
CA TYR A 41 -11.72 -12.84 12.09
C TYR A 41 -11.84 -12.14 10.73
N THR A 42 -11.50 -12.84 9.65
CA THR A 42 -11.47 -12.35 8.28
C THR A 42 -12.86 -12.18 7.66
N ARG A 43 -13.87 -12.90 8.16
CA ARG A 43 -15.28 -12.79 7.70
C ARG A 43 -15.97 -11.49 8.16
N GLY A 44 -15.48 -10.83 9.20
CA GLY A 44 -16.07 -9.60 9.76
C GLY A 44 -15.53 -8.29 9.17
N ARG A 45 -14.55 -8.36 8.25
CA ARG A 45 -13.70 -7.22 7.88
C ARG A 45 -14.33 -6.23 6.89
N GLN A 46 -15.29 -6.66 6.08
CA GLN A 46 -15.96 -5.79 5.10
C GLN A 46 -16.79 -4.66 5.73
N LEU A 47 -17.03 -4.70 7.05
CA LEU A 47 -17.96 -3.79 7.73
C LEU A 47 -17.28 -2.69 8.56
N LEU A 48 -15.97 -2.74 8.73
CA LEU A 48 -15.20 -1.76 9.51
C LEU A 48 -14.04 -1.30 8.63
N LYS A 49 -13.81 0.02 8.49
CA LYS A 49 -12.62 0.60 7.83
C LYS A 49 -11.36 0.13 8.58
N ALA A 50 -10.96 -1.11 8.34
CA ALA A 50 -9.95 -1.80 9.12
C ALA A 50 -8.56 -1.31 8.71
N PRO A 51 -7.60 -1.26 9.65
CA PRO A 51 -6.21 -0.99 9.30
C PRO A 51 -5.69 -2.04 8.32
N ILE A 52 -4.61 -1.68 7.62
CA ILE A 52 -3.87 -2.62 6.77
C ILE A 52 -3.37 -3.76 7.66
N MET A 53 -3.65 -4.99 7.27
CA MET A 53 -3.30 -6.20 8.02
C MET A 53 -2.22 -6.98 7.30
N LEU A 54 -1.20 -7.35 8.07
CA LEU A 54 -0.16 -8.28 7.66
C LEU A 54 -0.26 -9.54 8.51
N SER A 55 -0.24 -10.69 7.87
CA SER A 55 -0.21 -12.00 8.54
C SER A 55 1.05 -12.76 8.18
N ILE A 56 1.49 -13.62 9.09
CA ILE A 56 2.73 -14.39 8.94
C ILE A 56 2.43 -15.83 9.33
N GLY A 57 2.89 -16.78 8.53
CA GLY A 57 2.67 -18.21 8.77
C GLY A 57 3.74 -19.07 8.12
N ASP A 58 3.94 -20.26 8.65
CA ASP A 58 4.95 -21.24 8.19
C ASP A 58 4.33 -22.55 7.69
N GLY A 59 3.09 -22.84 8.11
CA GLY A 59 2.42 -24.11 7.85
C GLY A 59 1.14 -24.03 7.00
N ALA A 60 0.64 -25.21 6.66
CA ALA A 60 -0.63 -25.39 5.93
C ALA A 60 -1.84 -24.76 6.65
N ASN A 61 -1.80 -24.75 7.98
CA ASN A 61 -2.86 -24.21 8.84
C ASN A 61 -3.01 -22.69 8.70
N ASP A 62 -1.94 -22.01 8.28
CA ASP A 62 -1.89 -20.56 8.18
C ASP A 62 -2.28 -20.06 6.79
N VAL A 63 -2.42 -20.94 5.80
CA VAL A 63 -2.77 -20.56 4.40
C VAL A 63 -4.04 -19.71 4.35
N ALA A 64 -5.08 -20.12 5.08
CA ALA A 64 -6.34 -19.36 5.13
C ALA A 64 -6.19 -17.99 5.83
N MET A 65 -5.24 -17.85 6.75
CA MET A 65 -4.92 -16.58 7.42
C MET A 65 -4.05 -15.68 6.52
N LEU A 66 -3.13 -16.26 5.77
CA LEU A 66 -2.28 -15.57 4.79
C LEU A 66 -3.12 -14.95 3.67
N GLN A 67 -4.00 -15.74 3.06
CA GLN A 67 -4.86 -15.30 1.95
C GLN A 67 -5.92 -14.26 2.33
N ALA A 68 -6.19 -14.11 3.63
CA ALA A 68 -7.26 -13.24 4.11
C ALA A 68 -6.75 -11.94 4.74
N ALA A 69 -5.44 -11.78 4.92
CA ALA A 69 -4.80 -10.51 5.21
C ALA A 69 -4.63 -9.67 3.92
N ASP A 70 -4.24 -8.40 4.06
CA ASP A 70 -3.90 -7.60 2.86
C ASP A 70 -2.51 -7.95 2.32
N VAL A 71 -1.63 -8.38 3.23
CA VAL A 71 -0.28 -8.83 2.91
C VAL A 71 0.01 -10.11 3.70
N GLY A 72 0.12 -11.23 3.01
CA GLY A 72 0.54 -12.50 3.59
C GLY A 72 2.04 -12.72 3.46
N VAL A 73 2.72 -13.04 4.55
CA VAL A 73 4.15 -13.39 4.55
C VAL A 73 4.35 -14.84 4.98
N GLY A 74 4.83 -15.67 4.06
CA GLY A 74 5.16 -17.06 4.30
C GLY A 74 6.59 -17.21 4.81
N LEU A 75 6.80 -18.02 5.83
CA LEU A 75 8.13 -18.46 6.23
C LEU A 75 8.49 -19.77 5.51
N MET A 76 9.75 -19.87 5.11
CA MET A 76 10.28 -21.09 4.50
C MET A 76 10.48 -22.15 5.59
N GLY A 77 9.44 -22.96 5.83
CA GLY A 77 9.46 -24.03 6.82
C GLY A 77 10.17 -25.30 6.34
N ARG A 78 10.51 -26.18 7.29
CA ARG A 78 10.99 -27.53 7.02
C ARG A 78 9.87 -28.53 6.71
N GLU A 79 8.66 -28.25 7.18
CA GLU A 79 7.50 -29.15 7.10
C GLU A 79 6.72 -29.05 5.79
N GLY A 80 7.04 -28.07 4.93
CA GLY A 80 6.44 -27.94 3.60
C GLY A 80 6.53 -26.53 3.02
N ARG A 81 6.17 -26.40 1.75
CA ARG A 81 6.15 -25.10 1.01
C ARG A 81 4.76 -24.50 0.88
N GLN A 82 3.76 -25.02 1.59
CA GLN A 82 2.35 -24.65 1.38
C GLN A 82 2.07 -23.20 1.78
N ALA A 83 2.58 -22.75 2.94
CA ALA A 83 2.51 -21.35 3.35
C ALA A 83 3.26 -20.43 2.39
N ALA A 84 4.49 -20.80 2.01
CA ALA A 84 5.30 -20.05 1.06
C ALA A 84 4.64 -19.88 -0.32
N ASN A 85 4.00 -20.94 -0.84
CA ASN A 85 3.31 -20.91 -2.13
C ASN A 85 2.00 -20.09 -2.10
N SER A 86 1.44 -19.85 -0.91
CA SER A 86 0.15 -19.17 -0.74
C SER A 86 0.29 -17.75 -0.17
N ALA A 87 1.53 -17.28 0.04
CA ALA A 87 1.84 -15.96 0.57
C ALA A 87 2.27 -15.00 -0.54
N ASP A 88 2.11 -13.70 -0.32
CA ASP A 88 2.59 -12.65 -1.24
C ASP A 88 4.11 -12.50 -1.18
N TYR A 89 4.69 -12.64 0.01
CA TYR A 89 6.14 -12.62 0.23
C TYR A 89 6.60 -13.87 0.95
N VAL A 90 7.77 -14.38 0.57
CA VAL A 90 8.40 -15.53 1.23
C VAL A 90 9.71 -15.10 1.86
N LEU A 91 9.84 -15.37 3.16
CA LEU A 91 11.05 -15.10 3.92
C LEU A 91 11.69 -16.40 4.42
N PRO A 92 13.03 -16.53 4.41
CA PRO A 92 13.68 -17.73 4.92
C PRO A 92 13.62 -17.82 6.45
N ASN A 93 13.59 -16.68 7.15
CA ASN A 93 13.54 -16.61 8.62
C ASN A 93 12.80 -15.35 9.06
N PHE A 94 12.17 -15.40 10.23
CA PHE A 94 11.38 -14.29 10.79
C PHE A 94 12.18 -12.98 10.96
N ARG A 95 13.49 -13.06 11.21
CA ARG A 95 14.36 -11.87 11.34
C ARG A 95 14.35 -10.94 10.12
N HIS A 96 14.03 -11.46 8.92
CA HIS A 96 13.98 -10.66 7.69
C HIS A 96 12.68 -9.88 7.52
N LEU A 97 11.70 -10.08 8.42
CA LEU A 97 10.46 -9.32 8.42
C LEU A 97 10.72 -7.83 8.71
N ILE A 98 11.63 -7.54 9.64
CA ILE A 98 11.99 -6.18 10.04
C ILE A 98 12.49 -5.37 8.82
N PRO A 99 13.53 -5.80 8.08
CA PRO A 99 13.98 -5.07 6.90
C PRO A 99 12.96 -5.09 5.75
N LEU A 100 12.12 -6.11 5.62
CA LEU A 100 11.02 -6.09 4.64
C LEU A 100 10.04 -4.93 4.92
N LEU A 101 9.63 -4.76 6.18
CA LEU A 101 8.67 -3.72 6.56
C LEU A 101 9.30 -2.32 6.57
N PHE A 102 10.38 -2.14 7.33
CA PHE A 102 10.90 -0.82 7.62
C PHE A 102 11.72 -0.25 6.46
N VAL A 103 12.49 -1.07 5.75
CA VAL A 103 13.30 -0.60 4.61
C VAL A 103 12.48 -0.67 3.34
N HIS A 104 12.07 -1.86 2.91
CA HIS A 104 11.40 -2.03 1.62
C HIS A 104 9.99 -1.43 1.63
N GLY A 105 9.22 -1.65 2.69
CA GLY A 105 7.87 -1.09 2.82
C GLY A 105 7.84 0.44 2.86
N SER A 106 8.79 1.08 3.55
CA SER A 106 8.87 2.55 3.56
C SER A 106 9.29 3.12 2.20
N LEU A 107 10.30 2.53 1.56
CA LEU A 107 10.79 2.94 0.24
C LEU A 107 9.72 2.76 -0.83
N CYS A 108 9.10 1.58 -0.93
CA CYS A 108 8.04 1.31 -1.91
C CYS A 108 6.87 2.26 -1.74
N ARG A 109 6.44 2.53 -0.51
CA ARG A 109 5.38 3.49 -0.22
C ARG A 109 5.75 4.91 -0.68
N HIS A 110 6.96 5.37 -0.40
CA HIS A 110 7.43 6.70 -0.81
C HIS A 110 7.51 6.82 -2.34
N ARG A 111 8.09 5.81 -3.00
CA ARG A 111 8.24 5.74 -4.47
C ARG A 111 6.89 5.75 -5.17
N LEU A 112 5.94 4.93 -4.70
CA LEU A 112 4.60 4.85 -5.28
C LEU A 112 3.84 6.16 -5.12
N ALA A 113 3.94 6.82 -3.96
CA ALA A 113 3.31 8.11 -3.72
C ALA A 113 3.81 9.21 -4.66
N ARG A 114 5.14 9.30 -4.86
CA ARG A 114 5.76 10.26 -5.78
C ARG A 114 5.45 9.94 -7.24
N LEU A 115 5.53 8.66 -7.61
CA LEU A 115 5.21 8.21 -8.97
C LEU A 115 3.75 8.51 -9.33
N ALA A 116 2.81 8.27 -8.40
CA ALA A 116 1.41 8.61 -8.61
C ALA A 116 1.23 10.12 -8.80
N SER A 117 1.73 10.95 -7.87
CA SER A 117 1.58 12.41 -7.93
C SER A 117 2.21 13.01 -9.19
N TYR A 118 3.39 12.52 -9.58
CA TYR A 118 4.06 12.95 -10.81
C TYR A 118 3.29 12.52 -12.07
N SER A 119 2.71 11.31 -12.08
CA SER A 119 1.91 10.83 -13.21
C SER A 119 0.72 11.75 -13.47
N PHE A 120 0.05 12.25 -12.42
CA PHE A 120 -1.01 13.25 -12.59
C PHE A 120 -0.46 14.60 -13.06
N TYR A 121 0.61 15.09 -12.43
CA TYR A 121 1.28 16.35 -12.82
C TYR A 121 1.60 16.41 -14.31
N LYS A 122 2.28 15.38 -14.85
CA LYS A 122 2.70 15.38 -16.26
C LYS A 122 1.51 15.40 -17.23
N ASN A 123 0.43 14.69 -16.89
CA ASN A 123 -0.75 14.59 -17.74
C ASN A 123 -1.51 15.92 -17.70
N VAL A 124 -1.69 16.50 -16.52
CA VAL A 124 -2.34 17.81 -16.36
C VAL A 124 -1.58 18.89 -17.12
N ALA A 125 -0.25 18.96 -16.99
CA ALA A 125 0.56 19.94 -17.72
C ALA A 125 0.44 19.77 -19.25
N PHE A 126 0.51 18.53 -19.74
CA PHE A 126 0.35 18.26 -21.18
C PHE A 126 -1.03 18.71 -21.70
N TRP A 127 -2.10 18.35 -20.98
CA TRP A 127 -3.46 18.75 -21.36
C TRP A 127 -3.70 20.25 -21.19
N ALA A 128 -3.06 20.91 -20.22
CA ALA A 128 -3.15 22.35 -20.02
C ALA A 128 -2.62 23.11 -21.24
N VAL A 129 -1.50 22.67 -21.83
CA VAL A 129 -0.96 23.27 -23.07
C VAL A 129 -1.93 23.10 -24.24
N LEU A 130 -2.48 21.90 -24.42
CA LEU A 130 -3.46 21.63 -25.49
C LEU A 130 -4.74 22.47 -25.31
N PHE A 131 -5.19 22.65 -24.06
CA PHE A 131 -6.34 23.47 -23.73
C PHE A 131 -6.07 24.96 -23.95
N ALA A 132 -4.89 25.45 -23.54
CA ALA A 132 -4.47 26.84 -23.76
C ALA A 132 -4.35 27.19 -25.25
N PHE A 133 -4.14 26.21 -26.13
CA PHE A 133 -4.14 26.41 -27.57
C PHE A 133 -5.55 26.60 -28.17
N GLN A 134 -6.60 26.02 -27.58
CA GLN A 134 -7.96 26.02 -28.16
C GLN A 134 -8.56 27.42 -28.41
N PRO A 135 -8.37 28.43 -27.54
CA PRO A 135 -8.82 29.79 -27.81
C PRO A 135 -8.25 30.38 -29.11
N PHE A 136 -7.00 30.05 -29.48
CA PHE A 136 -6.36 30.54 -30.71
C PHE A 136 -6.94 29.89 -31.97
N CYS A 137 -7.54 28.70 -31.82
CA CYS A 137 -8.23 27.99 -32.90
C CYS A 137 -9.74 28.20 -32.91
N GLY A 138 -10.27 29.11 -32.08
CA GLY A 138 -11.71 29.35 -31.97
C GLY A 138 -12.48 28.13 -31.48
N TRP A 139 -11.86 27.27 -30.65
CA TRP A 139 -12.47 26.05 -30.11
C TRP A 139 -12.81 24.98 -31.15
N SER A 140 -12.10 24.95 -32.28
CA SER A 140 -12.33 23.98 -33.36
C SER A 140 -11.94 22.53 -33.01
N GLY A 141 -11.25 22.30 -31.88
CA GLY A 141 -10.77 20.97 -31.47
C GLY A 141 -9.50 20.52 -32.20
N GLN A 142 -8.84 21.42 -32.92
CA GLN A 142 -7.61 21.10 -33.63
C GLN A 142 -6.45 20.85 -32.65
N ALA A 143 -5.73 19.75 -32.85
CA ALA A 143 -4.55 19.41 -32.06
C ALA A 143 -3.31 20.11 -32.61
N ILE A 144 -2.48 20.68 -31.73
CA ILE A 144 -1.16 21.24 -32.08
C ILE A 144 -0.07 20.16 -32.19
N VAL A 145 -0.28 19.00 -31.57
CA VAL A 145 0.63 17.85 -31.57
C VAL A 145 -0.06 16.67 -32.25
N ASP A 146 0.66 15.97 -33.14
CA ASP A 146 0.18 14.72 -33.75
C ASP A 146 0.15 13.56 -32.74
N ASP A 147 -0.74 12.59 -32.96
CA ASP A 147 -0.94 11.42 -32.09
C ASP A 147 0.35 10.63 -31.83
N ILE A 148 1.20 10.44 -32.83
CA ILE A 148 2.47 9.70 -32.70
C ILE A 148 3.44 10.50 -31.82
N SER A 149 3.58 11.80 -32.10
CA SER A 149 4.41 12.70 -31.30
C SER A 149 3.95 12.77 -29.84
N ALA A 150 2.63 12.81 -29.61
CA ALA A 150 2.02 12.77 -28.28
C ALA A 150 2.29 11.43 -27.55
N ALA A 151 2.23 10.30 -28.28
CA ALA A 151 2.55 8.99 -27.73
C ALA A 151 4.03 8.89 -27.34
N VAL A 152 4.95 9.37 -28.18
CA VAL A 152 6.39 9.39 -27.88
C VAL A 152 6.69 10.27 -26.67
N TYR A 153 6.05 11.44 -26.56
CA TYR A 153 6.16 12.31 -25.38
C TYR A 153 5.71 11.60 -24.09
N ASN A 154 4.58 10.91 -24.13
CA ASN A 154 4.04 10.22 -22.95
C ASN A 154 4.87 9.01 -22.52
N VAL A 155 5.42 8.25 -23.46
CA VAL A 155 6.16 7.02 -23.17
C VAL A 155 7.63 7.30 -22.91
N VAL A 156 8.33 7.91 -23.87
CA VAL A 156 9.78 8.05 -23.83
C VAL A 156 10.20 9.19 -22.92
N PHE A 157 9.57 10.36 -23.08
CA PHE A 157 10.04 11.57 -22.40
C PHE A 157 9.46 11.75 -21.00
N THR A 158 8.31 11.14 -20.69
CA THR A 158 7.65 11.38 -19.39
C THR A 158 7.36 10.14 -18.56
N ALA A 159 7.22 8.93 -19.14
CA ALA A 159 7.05 7.70 -18.35
C ALA A 159 8.40 7.06 -17.96
N LEU A 160 9.36 7.03 -18.88
CA LEU A 160 10.67 6.41 -18.60
C LEU A 160 11.47 7.17 -17.51
N PRO A 161 11.57 8.51 -17.52
CA PRO A 161 12.34 9.22 -16.48
C PRO A 161 11.75 9.07 -15.09
N ILE A 162 10.42 9.10 -14.94
CA ILE A 162 9.79 8.90 -13.63
C ILE A 162 9.91 7.46 -13.15
N LEU A 163 9.88 6.47 -14.05
CA LEU A 163 10.11 5.09 -13.68
C LEU A 163 11.55 4.90 -13.17
N MET A 164 12.53 5.44 -13.88
CA MET A 164 13.94 5.43 -13.46
C MET A 164 14.12 6.12 -12.10
N PHE A 165 13.50 7.30 -11.94
CA PHE A 165 13.50 8.01 -10.67
C PHE A 165 12.88 7.16 -9.56
N ALA A 166 11.68 6.61 -9.74
CA ALA A 166 10.99 5.82 -8.73
C ALA A 166 11.73 4.52 -8.36
N LEU A 167 12.46 3.89 -9.29
CA LEU A 167 13.24 2.69 -9.00
C LEU A 167 14.53 3.00 -8.21
N LEU A 168 15.17 4.12 -8.51
CA LEU A 168 16.45 4.51 -7.94
C LEU A 168 16.32 5.37 -6.68
N ASP A 169 15.21 6.07 -6.50
CA ASP A 169 14.99 7.01 -5.39
C ASP A 169 15.07 6.29 -4.04
N ARG A 170 15.94 6.80 -3.17
CA ARG A 170 16.09 6.38 -1.78
C ARG A 170 16.08 7.63 -0.92
N HIS A 171 14.95 7.86 -0.24
CA HIS A 171 14.76 9.04 0.59
C HIS A 171 15.61 9.02 1.88
N ALA A 172 16.07 7.85 2.32
CA ALA A 172 16.92 7.67 3.49
C ALA A 172 17.77 6.40 3.35
N PRO A 173 18.93 6.31 4.02
CA PRO A 173 19.74 5.10 4.03
C PRO A 173 19.07 4.00 4.86
N ASP A 174 19.36 2.74 4.52
CA ASP A 174 18.72 1.56 5.11
C ASP A 174 18.93 1.49 6.64
N ALA A 175 20.09 1.96 7.12
CA ALA A 175 20.42 2.01 8.55
C ALA A 175 19.48 2.93 9.35
N ASP A 176 19.16 4.11 8.80
CA ASP A 176 18.31 5.09 9.49
C ASP A 176 16.85 4.63 9.53
N LEU A 177 16.40 3.97 8.46
CA LEU A 177 15.07 3.36 8.38
C LEU A 177 14.88 2.24 9.40
N LEU A 178 15.93 1.46 9.67
CA LEU A 178 15.93 0.43 10.70
C LEU A 178 16.06 1.02 12.12
N ALA A 179 16.89 2.05 12.29
CA ALA A 179 17.12 2.70 13.58
C ALA A 179 15.90 3.50 14.06
N THR A 180 15.08 4.00 13.14
CA THR A 180 13.94 4.89 13.46
C THR A 180 12.59 4.32 13.00
N PRO A 181 12.01 3.33 13.72
CA PRO A 181 10.70 2.74 13.39
C PRO A 181 9.55 3.74 13.29
N ARG A 182 9.67 4.91 13.94
CA ARG A 182 8.67 5.99 13.89
C ARG A 182 8.47 6.56 12.47
N LEU A 183 9.50 6.53 11.62
CA LEU A 183 9.39 6.97 10.22
C LEU A 183 8.39 6.13 9.41
N TYR A 184 8.24 4.85 9.78
CA TYR A 184 7.23 3.99 9.16
C TYR A 184 5.80 4.39 9.56
N GLN A 185 5.61 4.85 10.81
CA GLN A 185 4.32 5.28 11.34
C GLN A 185 3.86 6.65 10.87
N ALA A 186 4.75 7.46 10.28
CA ALA A 186 4.39 8.70 9.61
C ALA A 186 3.47 8.39 8.42
N ARG A 187 2.18 8.23 8.75
CA ARG A 187 1.08 7.96 7.85
C ARG A 187 0.81 9.22 7.04
N GLY A 188 0.96 9.11 5.72
CA GLY A 188 0.10 9.87 4.82
C GLY A 188 0.49 11.30 4.47
N ALA A 189 1.72 11.79 4.71
CA ALA A 189 2.12 13.07 4.11
C ALA A 189 2.16 12.98 2.58
N ALA A 190 2.95 12.04 2.04
CA ALA A 190 3.23 11.95 0.60
C ALA A 190 2.02 11.67 -0.33
N LEU A 191 0.87 11.26 0.22
CA LEU A 191 -0.39 11.05 -0.51
C LEU A 191 -1.57 11.72 0.21
N ALA A 192 -1.31 12.70 1.08
CA ALA A 192 -2.36 13.54 1.62
C ALA A 192 -3.09 14.17 0.43
N SER A 193 -4.42 14.21 0.48
CA SER A 193 -5.22 14.77 -0.61
C SER A 193 -4.78 16.21 -0.93
N SER A 194 -4.37 16.99 0.08
CA SER A 194 -3.83 18.34 -0.10
C SER A 194 -2.51 18.35 -0.89
N GLU A 195 -1.52 17.54 -0.53
CA GLU A 195 -0.25 17.46 -1.25
C GLU A 195 -0.47 16.97 -2.69
N PHE A 196 -1.37 16.01 -2.88
CA PHE A 196 -1.74 15.52 -4.20
C PHE A 196 -2.34 16.61 -5.09
N TRP A 197 -3.33 17.38 -4.60
CA TRP A 197 -3.94 18.45 -5.38
C TRP A 197 -2.98 19.61 -5.64
N MET A 198 -2.16 19.98 -4.65
CA MET A 198 -1.19 21.07 -4.81
C MET A 198 -0.06 20.70 -5.77
N SER A 199 0.62 19.57 -5.54
CA SER A 199 1.78 19.16 -6.34
C SER A 199 1.41 18.49 -7.65
N GLY A 200 0.31 17.72 -7.67
CA GLY A 200 -0.11 16.92 -8.82
C GLY A 200 -1.00 17.68 -9.81
N VAL A 201 -1.73 18.72 -9.39
CA VAL A 201 -2.70 19.40 -10.25
C VAL A 201 -2.41 20.89 -10.37
N LEU A 202 -2.37 21.64 -9.25
CA LEU A 202 -2.16 23.08 -9.30
C LEU A 202 -0.80 23.46 -9.90
N LEU A 203 0.27 22.77 -9.49
CA LEU A 203 1.59 23.01 -10.07
C LEU A 203 1.65 22.65 -11.56
N GLY A 204 0.89 21.64 -11.99
CA GLY A 204 0.82 21.21 -13.38
C GLY A 204 0.00 22.16 -14.27
N LEU A 205 -0.98 22.84 -13.70
CA LEU A 205 -1.73 23.90 -14.40
C LEU A 205 -0.95 25.22 -14.49
N ALA A 206 -0.07 25.48 -13.52
CA ALA A 206 0.73 26.70 -13.48
C ALA A 206 1.96 26.67 -14.39
N HIS A 207 2.49 25.48 -14.69
CA HIS A 207 3.56 25.26 -15.68
C HIS A 207 2.99 25.17 -17.09
#